data_AF-A0A8S0VHH5-F1
#
_entry.id   AF-A0A8S0VHH5-F1
#
_cell.length_a   1.000
_cell.length_b   1.000
_cell.length_c   1.000
_cell.angle_alpha   90.00
_cell.angle_beta   90.00
_cell.angle_gamma   90.00
#
_symmetry.space_group_name_H-M   'P 1'
#
loop_
_entity.id
_entity.type
_entity.pdbx_description
1 polymer ?
#
loop_
_entity_poly.entity_id
_entity_poly.type
_entity_poly.pdbx_seq_one_letter_code
_entity_poly.pdbx_strand_id
1 'polypeptide(L)'
;MGAICGVGVVKGFGKNLYMTEGVGANVVAYGCTKGDALGAEIVGTSTLVYIVFSTTDAKHRARDSHVPVLVVPRVLVQQTSTFKSRHGMIT
;
A
#
# COMPACT_ATOMS: atom_id res chain seq x y z
N MET A 1 -8.45 -11.93 10.52
CA MET A 1 -9.62 -11.52 11.32
C MET A 1 -9.86 -10.01 11.31
N GLY A 2 -8.85 -9.17 11.52
CA GLY A 2 -9.00 -7.70 11.49
C GLY A 2 -9.62 -7.14 10.20
N ALA A 3 -9.22 -7.64 9.03
CA ALA A 3 -9.80 -7.21 7.74
C ALA A 3 -11.30 -7.50 7.62
N ILE A 4 -11.76 -8.71 8.00
CA ILE A 4 -13.18 -9.08 7.95
C ILE A 4 -14.00 -8.22 8.91
N CYS A 5 -13.49 -8.02 10.12
CA CYS A 5 -14.12 -7.15 11.12
C CYS A 5 -14.20 -5.70 10.60
N GLY A 6 -13.11 -5.15 10.08
CA GLY A 6 -13.05 -3.79 9.53
C GLY A 6 -14.02 -3.58 8.37
N VAL A 7 -14.09 -4.52 7.44
CA VAL A 7 -15.06 -4.50 6.33
C VAL A 7 -16.51 -4.57 6.85
N GLY A 8 -16.75 -5.38 7.88
CA GLY A 8 -18.05 -5.46 8.57
C GLY A 8 -18.47 -4.12 9.21
N VAL A 9 -17.53 -3.40 9.82
CA VAL A 9 -17.77 -2.06 10.39
C VAL A 9 -18.16 -1.07 9.28
N VAL A 10 -17.39 -1.00 8.18
CA VAL A 10 -17.69 -0.11 7.05
C VAL A 10 -19.06 -0.40 6.44
N LYS A 11 -19.41 -1.68 6.28
CA LYS A 11 -20.73 -2.11 5.80
C LYS A 11 -21.88 -1.75 6.77
N GLY A 12 -21.61 -1.71 8.07
CA GLY A 12 -22.59 -1.34 9.11
C GLY A 12 -22.94 0.15 9.11
N PHE A 13 -21.97 1.03 8.83
CA PHE A 13 -22.18 2.49 8.80
C PHE A 13 -22.85 3.01 7.52
N GLY A 14 -22.82 2.26 6.42
CA GLY A 14 -23.33 2.74 5.13
C GLY A 14 -23.66 1.64 4.13
N LYS A 15 -24.56 0.72 4.50
CA LYS A 15 -24.84 -0.51 3.71
C LYS A 15 -25.18 -0.28 2.24
N ASN A 16 -26.03 0.69 1.92
CA ASN A 16 -26.50 0.91 0.55
C ASN A 16 -25.36 1.43 -0.35
N LEU A 17 -24.63 2.45 0.11
CA LEU A 17 -23.45 2.97 -0.58
C LEU A 17 -22.36 1.91 -0.70
N TYR A 18 -22.05 1.20 0.39
CA TYR A 18 -21.05 0.13 0.40
C TYR A 18 -21.31 -0.96 -0.66
N MET A 19 -22.57 -1.33 -0.88
CA MET A 19 -22.95 -2.32 -1.90
C MET A 19 -22.90 -1.77 -3.31
N THR A 20 -23.30 -0.51 -3.49
CA THR A 20 -23.37 0.14 -4.81
C THR A 20 -21.96 0.46 -5.34
N GLU A 21 -21.02 0.77 -4.44
CA GLU A 21 -19.62 1.10 -4.76
C GLU A 21 -18.71 -0.14 -4.87
N GLY A 22 -19.26 -1.35 -4.99
CA GLY A 22 -18.47 -2.57 -5.23
C GLY A 22 -17.65 -3.06 -4.03
N VAL A 23 -18.07 -2.72 -2.80
CA VAL A 23 -17.61 -3.30 -1.52
C VAL A 23 -16.12 -3.14 -1.19
N GLY A 24 -15.38 -2.32 -1.96
CA GLY A 24 -13.92 -2.19 -1.83
C GLY A 24 -13.14 -3.43 -2.27
N ALA A 25 -13.73 -4.28 -3.12
CA ALA A 25 -13.06 -5.46 -3.64
C ALA A 25 -12.02 -5.08 -4.71
N ASN A 26 -10.85 -5.71 -4.66
CA ASN A 26 -9.87 -5.60 -5.74
C ASN A 26 -10.44 -6.25 -7.01
N VAL A 27 -10.55 -5.47 -8.08
CA VAL A 27 -11.03 -5.92 -9.40
C VAL A 27 -10.12 -5.40 -10.50
N VAL A 28 -10.02 -6.16 -11.59
CA VAL A 28 -9.31 -5.69 -12.79
C VAL A 28 -10.16 -4.61 -13.46
N ALA A 29 -9.54 -3.44 -13.71
CA ALA A 29 -10.22 -2.33 -14.37
C ALA A 29 -10.66 -2.70 -15.80
N TYR A 30 -11.76 -2.11 -16.26
CA TYR A 30 -12.26 -2.34 -17.60
C TYR A 30 -11.20 -1.95 -18.65
N GLY A 31 -10.99 -2.82 -19.65
CA GLY A 31 -9.98 -2.62 -20.68
C GLY A 31 -8.56 -3.06 -20.32
N CYS A 32 -8.30 -3.47 -19.06
CA CYS A 32 -7.04 -4.10 -18.67
C CYS A 32 -7.15 -5.63 -18.78
N THR A 33 -6.07 -6.28 -19.20
CA THR A 33 -6.04 -7.75 -19.23
C THR A 33 -5.77 -8.31 -17.83
N LYS A 34 -6.09 -9.59 -17.63
CA LYS A 34 -5.70 -10.30 -16.41
C LYS A 34 -4.17 -10.35 -16.23
N GLY A 35 -3.42 -10.35 -17.35
CA GLY A 35 -1.96 -10.32 -17.34
C GLY A 35 -1.41 -8.99 -16.81
N ASP A 36 -2.00 -7.87 -17.22
CA ASP A 36 -1.59 -6.54 -16.74
C ASP A 36 -1.84 -6.38 -15.24
N ALA A 37 -3.01 -6.83 -14.76
CA ALA A 37 -3.35 -6.79 -13.34
C ALA A 37 -2.41 -7.67 -12.51
N LEU A 38 -2.12 -8.88 -12.98
CA LEU A 38 -1.18 -9.78 -12.32
C LEU A 38 0.23 -9.17 -12.26
N GLY A 39 0.69 -8.59 -13.36
CA GLY A 39 1.98 -7.90 -13.42
C GLY A 39 2.04 -6.72 -12.45
N ALA A 40 0.98 -5.91 -12.38
CA ALA A 40 0.88 -4.79 -11.45
C ALA A 40 0.91 -5.26 -9.98
N GLU A 41 0.20 -6.34 -9.64
CA GLU A 41 0.21 -6.90 -8.28
C GLU A 41 1.59 -7.44 -7.88
N ILE A 42 2.29 -8.13 -8.80
CA ILE A 42 3.64 -8.65 -8.55
C ILE A 42 4.61 -7.50 -8.33
N VAL A 43 4.66 -6.53 -9.25
CA VAL A 43 5.59 -5.38 -9.16
C VAL A 43 5.29 -4.53 -7.92
N GLY A 44 4.01 -4.27 -7.63
CA GLY A 44 3.59 -3.51 -6.45
C GLY A 44 4.00 -4.21 -5.15
N THR A 45 3.79 -5.51 -5.06
CA THR A 45 4.17 -6.30 -3.87
C THR A 45 5.67 -6.40 -3.72
N SER A 46 6.41 -6.67 -4.80
CA SER A 46 7.88 -6.70 -4.76
C SER A 46 8.47 -5.36 -4.34
N THR A 47 7.91 -4.25 -4.84
CA THR A 47 8.32 -2.89 -4.44
C THR A 47 8.00 -2.63 -2.97
N LEU A 48 6.81 -3.01 -2.50
CA LEU A 48 6.43 -2.87 -1.09
C LEU A 48 7.37 -3.66 -0.17
N VAL A 49 7.63 -4.93 -0.49
CA VAL A 49 8.56 -5.79 0.26
C VAL A 49 9.98 -5.24 0.24
N TYR A 50 10.43 -4.71 -0.90
CA TYR A 50 11.72 -4.04 -0.99
C TYR A 50 11.80 -2.82 -0.07
N ILE A 51 10.75 -1.99 -0.02
CA ILE A 51 10.66 -0.86 0.90
C ILE A 51 10.70 -1.38 2.34
N VAL A 52 9.92 -2.41 2.67
CA VAL A 52 9.91 -3.01 4.02
C VAL A 52 11.30 -3.50 4.42
N PHE A 53 12.01 -4.17 3.54
CA PHE A 53 13.35 -4.64 3.83
C PHE A 53 14.37 -3.48 3.92
N SER A 54 14.24 -2.47 3.06
CA SER A 54 15.13 -1.29 3.06
C SER A 54 14.88 -0.30 4.21
N THR A 55 13.67 -0.33 4.77
CA THR A 55 13.23 0.46 5.93
C THR A 55 13.54 -0.22 7.27
N THR A 56 14.01 -1.47 7.24
CA THR A 56 14.23 -2.27 8.43
C THR A 56 15.42 -1.73 9.24
N ASP A 57 15.16 -1.09 10.37
CA ASP A 57 16.21 -0.64 11.29
C ASP A 57 16.68 -1.81 12.17
N ALA A 58 17.94 -2.22 12.04
CA ALA A 58 18.50 -3.37 12.75
C ALA A 58 18.67 -3.15 14.27
N LYS A 59 18.52 -1.91 14.76
CA LYS A 59 18.79 -1.53 16.16
C LYS A 59 17.53 -1.41 17.00
N HIS A 60 16.39 -1.06 16.40
CA HIS A 60 15.10 -1.02 17.07
C HIS A 60 14.26 -2.25 16.71
N ARG A 61 13.82 -2.97 17.73
CA ARG A 61 12.93 -4.13 17.61
C ARG A 61 11.55 -3.82 18.17
N ALA A 62 10.52 -4.46 17.63
CA ALA A 62 9.19 -4.38 18.21
C ALA A 62 9.25 -4.89 19.67
N ARG A 63 8.49 -4.25 20.57
CA ARG A 63 8.44 -4.64 21.98
C ARG A 63 8.21 -6.16 22.08
N ASP A 64 9.18 -6.86 22.70
CA ASP A 64 9.24 -8.30 22.92
C ASP A 64 9.28 -9.23 21.69
N SER A 65 9.74 -8.77 20.52
CA SER A 65 9.88 -9.61 19.33
C SER A 65 11.23 -9.45 18.62
N HIS A 66 11.71 -10.50 17.97
CA HIS A 66 12.90 -10.44 17.10
C HIS A 66 12.63 -9.61 15.83
N VAL A 67 11.38 -9.24 15.56
CA VAL A 67 10.99 -8.47 14.38
C VAL A 67 11.52 -7.03 14.47
N PRO A 68 12.30 -6.59 13.48
CA PRO A 68 12.85 -5.24 13.44
C PRO A 68 11.79 -4.18 13.09
N VAL A 69 12.02 -2.94 13.53
CA VAL A 69 11.08 -1.82 13.36
C VAL A 69 11.24 -1.19 11.98
N LEU A 70 10.10 -0.82 11.40
CA LEU A 70 10.00 -0.13 10.12
C LEU A 70 10.30 1.37 10.27
N VAL A 71 11.26 1.91 9.51
CA VAL A 71 11.59 3.34 9.49
C VAL A 71 11.63 3.84 8.04
N VAL A 72 10.95 4.95 7.75
CA VAL A 72 10.92 5.53 6.39
C VAL A 72 12.35 5.93 5.94
N PRO A 73 12.90 5.34 4.86
CA PRO A 73 14.24 5.64 4.39
C PRO A 73 14.26 7.05 3.85
N ARG A 74 15.19 7.85 4.38
CA ARG A 74 15.46 9.23 3.93
C ARG A 74 15.73 9.31 2.41
N VAL A 75 16.21 8.23 1.79
CA VAL A 75 16.38 8.10 0.34
C VAL A 75 15.04 8.23 -0.41
N LEU A 76 13.93 7.63 0.06
CA LEU A 76 12.65 7.70 -0.65
C LEU A 76 12.01 9.09 -0.54
N VAL A 77 12.21 9.76 0.61
CA VAL A 77 11.77 11.15 0.84
C VAL A 77 12.59 12.12 0.00
N GLN A 78 13.90 11.88 -0.15
CA GLN A 78 14.74 12.68 -1.02
C GLN A 78 14.37 12.45 -2.48
N GLN A 79 14.14 11.22 -2.94
CA GLN A 79 13.77 10.94 -4.33
C GLN A 79 12.40 11.52 -4.70
N THR A 80 11.40 11.46 -3.82
CA THR A 80 10.10 12.13 -4.07
C THR A 80 10.22 13.65 -4.08
N SER A 81 11.04 14.23 -3.20
CA SER A 81 11.32 15.68 -3.20
C SER A 81 12.15 16.11 -4.42
N THR A 82 13.10 15.29 -4.86
CA THR A 82 13.97 15.56 -6.01
C THR A 82 13.25 15.30 -7.33
N PHE A 83 12.31 14.35 -7.38
CA PHE A 83 11.40 14.13 -8.51
C PHE A 83 10.42 15.29 -8.64
N LYS A 84 9.80 15.72 -7.53
CA LYS A 84 8.95 16.91 -7.47
C LYS A 84 9.70 18.20 -7.80
N SER A 85 11.00 18.26 -7.47
CA SER A 85 11.88 19.38 -7.79
C SER A 85 12.47 19.34 -9.21
N ARG A 86 12.62 18.15 -9.83
CA ARG A 86 13.16 18.01 -11.20
C ARG A 86 12.07 18.00 -12.29
N HIS A 87 10.83 17.69 -11.93
CA HIS A 87 9.68 17.77 -12.83
C HIS A 87 8.65 18.74 -12.25
N GLY A 88 9.00 20.03 -12.19
CA GLY A 88 8.11 21.08 -11.72
C GLY A 88 6.79 21.10 -12.50
N MET A 89 5.76 20.47 -11.94
CA MET A 89 4.36 20.45 -12.40
C MET A 89 3.60 19.56 -11.39
N ILE A 90 2.44 19.90 -10.81
CA ILE A 90 1.35 20.80 -11.18
C ILE A 90 0.63 21.16 -9.86
N THR A 91 0.14 22.39 -9.76
CA THR A 91 -0.86 22.82 -8.77
C THR A 91 -2.13 21.99 -8.89
#